data_AF-U5WSB7-F1
#
_entry.id   AF-U5WSB7-F1
#
_cell.length_a   1.000
_cell.length_b   1.000
_cell.length_c   1.000
_cell.angle_alpha   90.00
_cell.angle_beta   90.00
_cell.angle_gamma   90.00
#
_symmetry.space_group_name_H-M   'P 1'
#
loop_
_entity.id
_entity.type
_entity.pdbx_description
1 polymer ?
#
loop_
_entity_poly.entity_id
_entity_poly.type
_entity_poly.pdbx_seq_one_letter_code
_entity_poly.pdbx_strand_id
1 'polypeptide(L)' 'MANSQATPARPVDVSAAGAALWLAATTVLALLAIYFVGFDQGAVSLFGSDSHVHEFFHDARHLLGFPCH' A
#
# COMPACT_ATOMS: atom_id res chain seq x y z
N MET A 1 55.89 21.53 18.73
CA MET A 1 54.45 21.72 18.49
C MET A 1 53.99 20.59 17.58
N ALA A 2 53.33 19.56 18.11
CA ALA A 2 52.86 18.42 17.31
C ALA A 2 51.48 18.75 16.73
N ASN A 3 51.35 18.69 15.41
CA ASN A 3 50.11 18.98 14.70
C ASN A 3 49.21 17.73 14.72
N SER A 4 48.13 17.77 15.51
CA SER A 4 47.11 16.72 15.51
C SER A 4 46.29 16.82 14.23
N GLN A 5 46.58 15.95 13.26
CA GLN A 5 45.75 15.77 12.08
C GLN A 5 44.43 15.12 12.51
N ALA A 6 43.31 15.83 12.38
CA ALA A 6 41.99 15.27 12.61
C ALA A 6 41.62 14.34 11.45
N THR A 7 41.25 13.09 11.74
CA THR A 7 40.77 12.14 10.73
C THR A 7 39.45 12.67 10.13
N PRO A 8 39.35 12.81 8.81
CA PRO A 8 38.12 13.26 8.17
C PRO A 8 37.01 12.21 8.38
N ALA A 9 35.85 12.65 8.84
CA ALA A 9 34.68 11.80 8.96
C ALA A 9 34.16 11.41 7.56
N ARG A 10 33.86 10.13 7.37
CA ARG A 10 33.30 9.62 6.11
C ARG A 10 31.77 9.82 6.10
N PRO A 11 31.19 10.37 5.02
CA PRO A 11 29.74 10.51 4.92
C PRO A 11 29.05 9.15 4.85
N VAL A 12 27.89 9.06 5.51
CA VAL A 12 27.00 7.89 5.50
C VAL A 12 26.14 7.96 4.25
N ASP A 13 26.15 6.89 3.45
CA ASP A 13 25.28 6.76 2.29
C ASP A 13 23.89 6.27 2.74
N VAL A 14 22.87 7.07 2.48
CA VAL A 14 21.47 6.80 2.83
C VAL A 14 20.64 6.34 1.63
N SER A 15 21.25 6.18 0.46
CA SER A 15 20.56 5.79 -0.78
C SER A 15 19.81 4.47 -0.64
N ALA A 16 20.44 3.46 -0.02
CA ALA A 16 19.83 2.16 0.23
C ALA A 16 18.62 2.26 1.18
N ALA A 17 18.71 3.08 2.22
CA ALA A 17 17.60 3.31 3.14
C ALA A 17 16.45 4.04 2.45
N GLY A 18 16.76 5.03 1.60
CA GLY A 18 15.76 5.73 0.79
C GLY A 18 15.07 4.80 -0.21
N ALA A 19 15.82 3.94 -0.89
CA ALA A 19 15.27 2.93 -1.80
C ALA A 19 14.36 1.93 -1.06
N ALA A 20 14.80 1.44 0.10
CA ALA A 20 14.00 0.53 0.93
C ALA A 20 12.69 1.18 1.38
N LEU A 21 12.72 2.46 1.78
CA LEU A 21 11.51 3.19 2.19
C LEU A 21 10.52 3.34 1.03
N TRP A 22 11.01 3.71 -0.17
CA TRP A 22 10.17 3.83 -1.36
C TRP A 22 9.56 2.49 -1.75
N LEU A 23 10.35 1.42 -1.79
CA LEU A 23 9.85 0.08 -2.11
C LEU A 23 8.80 -0.38 -1.09
N ALA A 24 9.04 -0.16 0.20
CA ALA A 24 8.08 -0.51 1.24
C ALA A 24 6.78 0.28 1.11
N ALA A 25 6.87 1.60 0.91
CA ALA A 25 5.69 2.45 0.74
C ALA A 25 4.87 2.04 -0.50
N THR A 26 5.52 1.81 -1.64
CA THR A 26 4.85 1.38 -2.86
C THR A 26 4.23 -0.01 -2.69
N THR A 27 4.91 -0.93 -2.01
CA THR A 27 4.37 -2.27 -1.73
C THR A 27 3.12 -2.19 -0.86
N VAL A 28 3.15 -1.40 0.21
CA VAL A 28 1.98 -1.19 1.07
C VAL A 28 0.82 -0.58 0.28
N LEU A 29 1.09 0.43 -0.55
CA LEU A 29 0.06 1.03 -1.40
C LEU A 29 -0.54 0.02 -2.40
N ALA A 30 0.29 -0.83 -3.01
CA ALA A 30 -0.19 -1.88 -3.90
C ALA A 30 -1.06 -2.90 -3.17
N LEU A 31 -0.65 -3.32 -1.96
CA LEU A 31 -1.44 -4.24 -1.14
C LEU A 31 -2.77 -3.62 -0.70
N LEU A 32 -2.79 -2.32 -0.36
CA LEU A 32 -4.03 -1.61 -0.05
C LEU A 32 -4.96 -1.57 -1.27
N ALA A 33 -4.44 -1.28 -2.46
CA ALA A 33 -5.25 -1.30 -3.68
C ALA A 33 -5.87 -2.68 -3.92
N ILE A 34 -5.07 -3.76 -3.81
CA ILE A 34 -5.55 -5.14 -3.95
C ILE A 34 -6.59 -5.46 -2.87
N TYR A 35 -6.37 -5.03 -1.63
CA TYR A 35 -7.31 -5.23 -0.53
C TYR A 35 -8.67 -4.58 -0.80
N PHE A 36 -8.68 -3.33 -1.26
CA PHE A 36 -9.93 -2.64 -1.59
C PHE A 36 -10.68 -3.28 -2.76
N VAL A 37 -9.96 -3.74 -3.79
CA VAL A 37 -10.57 -4.51 -4.88
C VAL A 37 -11.16 -5.81 -4.35
N GLY A 38 -10.43 -6.54 -3.51
CA GLY A 38 -10.95 -7.78 -2.90
C GLY A 38 -12.17 -7.53 -2.00
N PHE A 39 -12.18 -6.42 -1.27
CA PHE A 39 -13.28 -6.01 -0.41
C PHE A 39 -14.55 -5.70 -1.23
N ASP A 40 -14.42 -4.90 -2.29
CA ASP A 40 -15.52 -4.57 -3.19
C ASP A 40 -16.08 -5.81 -3.92
N GLN A 41 -15.24 -6.81 -4.17
CA GLN A 41 -15.62 -8.07 -4.81
C GLN A 41 -16.09 -9.15 -3.82
N GLY A 42 -16.20 -8.83 -2.53
CA GLY A 42 -16.68 -9.76 -1.50
C GLY A 42 -15.70 -10.87 -1.12
N ALA A 43 -14.43 -10.79 -1.54
CA ALA A 43 -13.40 -11.76 -1.20
C ALA A 43 -12.89 -11.62 0.25
N VAL A 44 -13.08 -10.45 0.86
CA VAL A 44 -12.72 -10.16 2.26
C VAL A 44 -13.82 -9.32 2.93
N SER A 45 -14.09 -9.59 4.20
CA SER A 45 -15.00 -8.77 5.03
C SER A 45 -14.33 -8.41 6.36
N LEU A 46 -14.45 -7.13 6.74
CA LEU A 46 -13.94 -6.59 8.01
C LEU A 46 -14.82 -6.96 9.21
N PHE A 47 -16.10 -7.22 8.97
CA PHE A 47 -17.11 -7.43 10.01
C PHE A 47 -17.62 -8.88 10.02
N GLY A 48 -16.72 -9.83 9.77
CA GLY A 48 -17.03 -11.27 9.79
C GLY A 48 -17.51 -11.76 8.43
N SER A 49 -18.70 -12.36 8.37
CA SER A 49 -19.30 -12.85 7.11
C SER A 49 -20.25 -11.83 6.47
N ASP A 50 -20.09 -10.55 6.81
CA ASP A 50 -20.97 -9.47 6.36
C ASP A 50 -20.42 -8.83 5.07
N SER A 51 -21.16 -8.98 3.97
CA SER A 51 -20.85 -8.46 2.63
C SER A 51 -21.78 -7.34 2.17
N HIS A 52 -22.47 -6.63 3.08
CA HIS A 52 -23.42 -5.57 2.71
C HIS A 52 -22.84 -4.49 1.79
N VAL A 53 -21.54 -4.18 1.94
CA VAL A 53 -20.88 -3.21 1.05
C VAL A 53 -20.72 -3.76 -0.37
N HIS A 54 -20.31 -5.03 -0.51
CA HIS A 54 -20.23 -5.72 -1.80
C HIS A 54 -21.61 -5.74 -2.50
N GLU A 55 -22.66 -6.10 -1.77
CA GLU A 55 -24.03 -6.13 -2.30
C GLU A 55 -24.53 -4.73 -2.69
N PHE A 56 -24.23 -3.71 -1.89
CA PHE A 56 -24.59 -2.32 -2.22
C PHE A 56 -23.96 -1.85 -3.54
N PHE A 57 -22.65 -2.08 -3.73
CA PHE A 57 -21.97 -1.72 -4.98
C PHE A 57 -22.41 -2.59 -6.15
N HIS A 58 -22.64 -3.87 -5.89
CA HIS A 58 -23.20 -4.80 -6.86
C HIS A 58 -24.57 -4.35 -7.37
N ASP A 59 -25.47 -3.91 -6.48
CA ASP A 59 -26.80 -3.43 -6.84
C ASP A 59 -26.76 -2.06 -7.52
N ALA A 60 -25.87 -1.17 -7.09
CA ALA A 60 -25.68 0.15 -7.72
C ALA A 60 -25.24 0.02 -9.20
N ARG A 61 -24.36 -0.93 -9.52
CA ARG A 61 -23.93 -1.15 -10.91
C ARG A 61 -25.07 -1.70 -11.77
N HIS A 62 -25.93 -2.56 -11.19
CA HIS A 62 -27.11 -3.10 -11.87
C HIS A 62 -28.12 -1.99 -12.13
N LEU A 63 -28.35 -1.12 -11.15
CA LEU A 63 -29.20 0.06 -11.29
C LEU A 63 -28.71 0.99 -12.42
N LEU A 64 -27.40 1.14 -12.56
CA LEU A 64 -26.77 1.93 -13.62
C LEU A 64 -26.68 1.19 -14.97
N GLY A 65 -27.18 -0.05 -15.06
CA GLY A 65 -27.22 -0.83 -16.30
C GLY A 65 -25.90 -1.47 -16.70
N PHE A 66 -24.89 -1.49 -15.81
CA PHE A 66 -23.64 -2.20 -16.07
C PHE A 66 -23.86 -3.71 -15.98
N PRO A 67 -23.43 -4.49 -16.99
CA PRO A 67 -23.60 -5.94 -17.00
C PRO A 67 -22.75 -6.62 -15.91
N CYS A 68 -23.28 -7.73 -15.38
CA CYS A 68 -22.55 -8.69 -14.55
C CYS A 68 -22.16 -9.94 -15.34
N HIS A 69 -21.11 -10.63 -14.89
CA HIS A 69 -20.76 -11.95 -15.40
C HIS A 69 -21.67 -13.01 -14.78
#